data_AF-A0A645E9A6-F1
#
_entry.id   AF-A0A645E9A6-F1
#
_cell.length_a   1.000
_cell.length_b   1.000
_cell.length_c   1.000
_cell.angle_alpha   90.00
_cell.angle_beta   90.00
_cell.angle_gamma   90.00
#
_symmetry.space_group_name_H-M   'P 1'
#
loop_
_entity.id
_entity.type
_entity.pdbx_description
1 polymer ?
#
loop_
_entity_poly.entity_id
_entity_poly.type
_entity_poly.pdbx_seq_one_letter_code
_entity_poly.pdbx_strand_id
1 'polypeptide(L)'
;MWLIVVSLFFGVVLGVANVVPVTWLRHLDKTITVTLFIMLLALGAQIGSNGQLVNNLPTLGWRAAVISTLSVAGSVFALWLVATRTALRERELK
;
A
#
# COMPACT_ATOMS: atom_id res chain seq x y z
N MET A 1 17.18 6.73 1.82
CA MET A 1 15.92 6.91 1.05
C MET A 1 16.13 6.81 -0.45
N TRP A 2 17.13 7.47 -1.06
CA TRP A 2 17.39 7.40 -2.50
C TRP A 2 17.52 5.97 -3.07
N LEU A 3 18.19 5.07 -2.36
CA LEU A 3 18.38 3.67 -2.78
C LEU A 3 17.06 2.91 -2.97
N ILE A 4 16.05 3.18 -2.13
CA ILE A 4 14.73 2.52 -2.23
C ILE A 4 14.03 2.99 -3.51
N VAL A 5 14.09 4.30 -3.78
CA VAL A 5 13.52 4.89 -5.00
C VAL A 5 14.19 4.33 -6.24
N VAL A 6 15.53 4.27 -6.26
CA VAL A 6 16.28 3.70 -7.40
C VAL A 6 15.96 2.22 -7.61
N SER A 7 15.90 1.42 -6.54
CA SER A 7 15.55 -0.01 -6.62
C SER A 7 14.14 -0.22 -7.15
N LEU A 8 13.17 0.62 -6.76
CA LEU A 8 11.79 0.53 -7.23
C LEU A 8 11.69 0.87 -8.73
N PHE A 9 12.35 1.94 -9.17
CA PHE A 9 12.44 2.26 -10.60
C PHE A 9 13.11 1.15 -11.40
N PHE A 10 14.19 0.56 -10.86
CA PHE A 10 14.86 -0.56 -11.49
C PHE A 10 13.93 -1.77 -11.64
N GLY A 11 13.13 -2.09 -10.61
CA GLY A 11 12.11 -3.13 -10.67
C GLY A 11 11.05 -2.89 -11.75
N VAL A 12 10.59 -1.64 -11.90
CA VAL A 12 9.63 -1.26 -12.97
C VAL A 12 10.27 -1.41 -14.36
N VAL A 13 11.51 -0.94 -14.53
CA VAL A 13 12.24 -1.06 -15.80
C VAL A 13 12.45 -2.52 -16.18
N LEU A 14 12.86 -3.37 -15.23
CA LEU A 14 13.01 -4.81 -15.45
C LEU A 14 11.68 -5.49 -15.81
N GLY A 15 10.57 -5.06 -15.21
CA GLY A 15 9.23 -5.55 -15.51
C GLY A 15 8.75 -5.18 -16.92
N VAL A 16 8.93 -3.92 -17.31
CA VAL A 16 8.53 -3.42 -18.66
C VAL A 16 9.40 -4.02 -19.76
N ALA A 17 10.70 -4.22 -19.51
CA ALA A 17 11.61 -4.82 -20.48
C ALA A 17 11.34 -6.33 -20.72
N ASN A 18 10.36 -6.93 -20.04
CA ASN A 18 9.92 -8.33 -20.17
C ASN A 18 11.08 -9.35 -20.13
N VAL A 19 12.13 -9.00 -19.37
CA VAL A 19 13.38 -9.78 -19.28
C VAL A 19 13.24 -10.94 -18.30
N VAL A 20 12.20 -10.92 -17.46
CA VAL A 20 12.02 -11.86 -16.36
C VAL A 20 11.02 -12.95 -16.77
N PRO A 21 11.40 -14.23 -16.75
CA PRO A 21 10.50 -15.31 -17.13
C PRO A 21 9.34 -15.46 -16.14
N VAL A 22 8.16 -15.81 -16.66
CA VAL A 22 6.90 -15.93 -15.89
C VAL A 22 7.02 -16.95 -14.74
N THR A 23 7.85 -17.98 -14.88
CA THR A 23 8.15 -18.96 -13.82
C THR A 23 8.84 -18.32 -12.62
N TRP A 24 9.74 -17.36 -12.85
CA TRP A 24 10.41 -16.62 -11.79
C TRP A 24 9.45 -15.69 -11.07
N LEU A 25 8.56 -15.00 -11.81
CA LEU A 25 7.50 -14.18 -11.22
C LEU A 25 6.63 -15.00 -10.25
N ARG A 26 6.29 -16.24 -10.61
CA ARG A 26 5.48 -17.12 -9.75
C ARG A 26 6.22 -17.52 -8.46
N HIS A 27 7.53 -17.75 -8.53
CA HIS A 27 8.34 -17.99 -7.33
C HIS A 27 8.46 -16.73 -6.46
N LEU A 28 8.63 -15.56 -7.08
CA LEU A 28 8.68 -14.29 -6.36
C LEU A 28 7.37 -13.99 -5.63
N ASP A 29 6.23 -14.21 -6.25
CA ASP A 29 4.91 -13.98 -5.63
C ASP A 29 4.72 -14.84 -4.36
N LYS A 30 5.12 -16.12 -4.43
CA LYS A 30 5.11 -17.01 -3.27
C LYS A 30 6.08 -16.53 -2.18
N THR A 31 7.29 -16.11 -2.56
CA THR A 31 8.29 -15.59 -1.62
C THR A 31 7.81 -14.31 -0.94
N ILE A 32 7.23 -13.36 -1.70
CA ILE A 32 6.68 -12.11 -1.16
C ILE A 32 5.60 -12.42 -0.14
N THR A 33 4.67 -13.33 -0.45
CA THR A 33 3.62 -13.74 0.48
C THR A 33 4.19 -14.32 1.78
N VAL A 34 5.18 -15.21 1.69
CA VAL A 34 5.85 -15.79 2.87
C VAL A 34 6.58 -14.70 3.67
N THR A 35 7.29 -13.79 3.01
CA THR A 35 7.97 -12.67 3.67
C THR A 35 6.97 -11.73 4.36
N LEU A 36 5.85 -11.40 3.72
CA LEU A 36 4.79 -10.60 4.33
C LEU A 36 4.24 -11.28 5.57
N PHE A 37 4.02 -12.59 5.54
CA PHE A 37 3.57 -13.33 6.70
C PHE A 37 4.56 -13.27 7.86
N ILE A 38 5.85 -13.51 7.59
CA ILE A 38 6.93 -13.40 8.59
C ILE A 38 7.01 -11.97 9.15
N MET A 39 6.92 -10.97 8.27
CA MET A 39 7.00 -9.56 8.67
C MET A 39 5.81 -9.15 9.54
N LEU A 40 4.59 -9.59 9.21
CA LEU A 40 3.40 -9.35 10.01
C LEU A 40 3.52 -9.99 11.40
N LEU A 41 4.04 -11.22 11.49
CA LEU A 41 4.31 -11.86 12.77
C LEU A 41 5.35 -11.08 13.59
N ALA A 42 6.46 -10.69 12.96
CA ALA A 42 7.50 -9.91 13.61
C ALA A 42 7.00 -8.54 14.08
N LEU A 43 6.13 -7.88 13.31
CA LEU A 43 5.50 -6.62 13.70
C LEU A 43 4.58 -6.81 14.91
N GLY A 44 3.76 -7.88 14.91
CA GLY A 44 2.93 -8.22 16.07
C GLY A 44 3.75 -8.47 17.33
N ALA A 45 4.83 -9.24 17.22
CA ALA A 45 5.76 -9.50 18.33
C ALA A 45 6.46 -8.22 18.82
N GLN A 46 6.89 -7.34 17.92
CA GLN A 46 7.50 -6.06 18.27
C GLN A 46 6.53 -5.14 19.02
N ILE A 47 5.26 -5.07 18.58
CA ILE A 47 4.24 -4.25 19.25
C ILE A 47 3.90 -4.86 20.62
N GLY A 48 3.69 -6.17 20.70
CA GLY A 48 3.29 -6.85 21.94
C GLY A 48 4.36 -6.89 23.03
N SER A 49 5.65 -6.96 22.64
CA SER A 49 6.75 -6.93 23.60
C SER A 49 7.07 -5.53 24.12
N ASN A 50 6.60 -4.47 23.45
CA ASN A 50 6.82 -3.10 23.86
C ASN A 50 5.65 -2.58 24.71
N GLY A 51 5.77 -2.71 26.03
CA GLY A 51 4.75 -2.28 26.98
C GLY A 51 4.35 -0.79 26.86
N GLN A 52 5.23 0.09 26.36
CA GLN A 52 4.87 1.49 26.12
C GLN A 52 3.93 1.62 24.92
N LEU A 53 4.19 0.90 23.83
CA LEU A 53 3.27 0.86 22.68
C LEU A 53 1.94 0.25 23.11
N VAL A 54 1.96 -0.88 23.83
CA VAL A 54 0.75 -1.57 24.31
C VAL A 54 -0.10 -0.66 25.18
N ASN A 55 0.51 0.03 26.16
CA ASN A 55 -0.22 0.92 27.06
C ASN A 55 -0.77 2.17 26.34
N ASN A 56 -0.11 2.62 25.27
CA ASN A 56 -0.56 3.72 24.43
C ASN A 56 -1.40 3.25 23.22
N LEU A 57 -1.69 1.96 23.06
CA LEU A 57 -2.54 1.44 21.98
C LEU A 57 -3.90 2.14 21.90
N PRO A 58 -4.60 2.46 23.00
CA PRO A 58 -5.89 3.14 22.91
C PRO A 58 -5.76 4.54 22.29
N THR A 59 -4.72 5.29 22.66
CA THR A 59 -4.51 6.66 22.17
C THR A 59 -3.98 6.67 20.74
N LEU A 60 -3.02 5.79 20.43
CA LEU A 60 -2.47 5.58 19.08
C LEU A 60 -3.53 5.02 18.13
N GLY A 61 -4.32 4.05 18.61
CA GLY A 61 -5.41 3.43 17.87
C GLY A 61 -6.51 4.43 17.53
N TRP A 62 -6.92 5.28 18.47
CA TRP A 62 -7.88 6.35 18.19
C TRP A 62 -7.38 7.31 17.12
N ARG A 63 -6.12 7.77 17.23
CA ARG A 63 -5.49 8.62 16.22
C ARG A 63 -5.46 7.92 14.85
N ALA A 64 -5.04 6.65 14.81
CA ALA A 64 -5.00 5.85 13.59
C ALA A 64 -6.38 5.63 12.98
N ALA A 65 -7.43 5.42 13.79
CA ALA A 65 -8.80 5.27 13.32
C ALA A 65 -9.31 6.55 12.65
N VAL A 66 -9.08 7.71 13.28
CA VAL A 66 -9.46 9.01 12.70
C VAL A 66 -8.71 9.26 11.39
N ILE A 67 -7.39 9.06 11.38
CA ILE A 67 -6.57 9.26 10.18
C ILE A 67 -6.97 8.30 9.06
N SER A 68 -7.16 7.02 9.34
CA SER A 68 -7.54 6.03 8.33
C SER A 68 -8.93 6.30 7.76
N THR A 69 -9.91 6.64 8.59
CA THR A 69 -11.27 6.98 8.13
C THR A 69 -11.28 8.23 7.26
N LEU A 70 -10.61 9.30 7.69
CA LEU A 70 -10.50 10.53 6.90
C LEU A 70 -9.72 10.32 5.60
N SER A 71 -8.66 9.50 5.62
CA SER A 71 -7.86 9.18 4.44
C SER A 71 -8.68 8.39 3.40
N VAL A 72 -9.41 7.36 3.83
CA VAL A 72 -10.30 6.58 2.94
C VAL A 72 -11.43 7.46 2.43
N ALA A 73 -12.09 8.24 3.29
CA ALA A 73 -13.15 9.14 2.89
C ALA A 73 -12.66 10.19 1.88
N GLY A 74 -11.48 10.78 2.12
CA GLY A 74 -10.86 11.74 1.22
C GLY A 74 -10.49 11.12 -0.14
N SER A 75 -9.94 9.91 -0.14
CA SER A 75 -9.62 9.17 -1.37
C SER A 75 -10.87 8.87 -2.21
N VAL A 76 -11.93 8.36 -1.58
CA VAL A 76 -13.21 8.09 -2.25
C VAL A 76 -13.86 9.37 -2.77
N PHE A 77 -13.85 10.44 -1.98
CA PHE A 77 -14.39 11.74 -2.38
C PHE A 77 -13.65 12.34 -3.58
N ALA A 78 -12.31 12.26 -3.59
CA ALA A 78 -11.49 12.73 -4.70
C ALA A 78 -11.77 11.93 -5.98
N LEU A 79 -11.86 10.61 -5.88
CA LEU A 79 -12.23 9.74 -7.01
C LEU A 79 -13.63 10.06 -7.52
N TRP A 80 -14.60 10.27 -6.65
CA TRP A 80 -15.97 10.63 -7.03
C TRP A 80 -16.03 11.97 -7.77
N LEU A 81 -15.28 12.97 -7.30
CA LEU A 81 -15.20 14.29 -7.94
C LEU A 81 -14.60 14.18 -9.34
N VAL A 82 -13.49 13.45 -9.50
CA VAL A 82 -12.85 13.23 -10.80
C VAL A 82 -13.77 12.44 -11.74
N ALA A 83 -14.34 11.33 -11.26
CA ALA A 83 -15.23 10.47 -12.04
C ALA A 83 -16.49 11.22 -12.52
N THR A 84 -17.05 12.08 -11.67
CA THR A 84 -18.21 12.91 -12.04
C THR A 84 -17.83 13.94 -13.12
N ARG A 85 -16.64 14.57 -13.02
CA ARG A 85 -16.18 15.51 -14.05
C ARG A 85 -15.89 14.84 -15.38
N THR A 86 -15.31 13.64 -15.38
CA THR A 86 -15.06 12.89 -16.63
C THR A 86 -16.36 12.37 -17.25
N ALA A 87 -17.31 11.90 -16.44
CA ALA A 87 -18.61 11.42 -16.92
C ALA A 87 -19.49 12.54 -17.51
N LEU A 88 -19.37 13.78 -16.99
CA LEU A 88 -20.02 14.95 -17.58
C LEU A 88 -19.38 15.36 -18.91
N ARG A 89 -18.05 15.26 -19.03
CA ARG A 89 -17.31 15.60 -20.24
C ARG A 89 -17.62 14.66 -21.42
N GLU A 90 -17.94 13.39 -21.15
CA GLU A 90 -18.39 12.44 -22.18
C GLU A 90 -19.84 12.69 -22.64
N ARG A 91 -20.65 13.43 -21.87
CA ARG A 91 -22.03 13.79 -22.25
C ARG A 91 -22.12 15.06 -23.12
N GLU A 92 -21.14 15.95 -23.08
CA GLU A 92 -21.11 17.15 -23.94
C GLU A 92 -20.46 16.91 -25.32
N LEU A 93 -19.84 15.74 -25.53
CA LEU A 93 -19.18 15.36 -26.78
C LEU A 93 -20.04 14.42 -27.67
N LYS A 94 -21.28 14.15 -27.27
CA LYS A 94 -22.31 13.49 -28.06
C LYS A 94 -23.42 14.48 -28.42
#